data_AF-A0A180FTY5-F1
#
_entry.id   AF-A0A180FTY5-F1
#
_cell.length_a   1.000
_cell.length_b   1.000
_cell.length_c   1.000
_cell.angle_alpha   90.00
_cell.angle_beta   90.00
_cell.angle_gamma   90.00
#
_symmetry.space_group_name_H-M   'P 1'
#
loop_
_entity.id
_entity.type
_entity.pdbx_description
1 polymer ?
#
loop_
_entity_poly.entity_id
_entity_poly.type
_entity_poly.pdbx_seq_one_letter_code
_entity_poly.pdbx_strand_id
1 'polypeptide(L)'
;MEHYLVIRTRDELLRVNIGKILYFEADKAYTKLLLSGGLQFTISLNIGKIEAMLERQITGSTAILSRVGKSHIINKNHILQINVPKQRLLLLAGEGKPRELTFPREPLKTLKESMERELEQTEVRNQEENEAQDWEGEG
;
A
#
# COMPACT_ATOMS: atom_id res chain seq x y z
N MET A 1 8.01 -8.32 10.83
CA MET A 1 7.09 -9.48 10.98
C MET A 1 6.21 -9.57 9.74
N GLU A 2 5.89 -10.77 9.27
CA GLU A 2 4.97 -10.92 8.13
C GLU A 2 3.52 -10.77 8.60
N HIS A 3 2.82 -9.78 8.06
CA HIS A 3 1.40 -9.57 8.33
C HIS A 3 0.55 -10.22 7.23
N TYR A 4 -0.55 -10.86 7.65
CA TYR A 4 -1.44 -11.59 6.75
C TYR A 4 -2.86 -11.05 6.85
N LEU A 5 -3.46 -10.75 5.69
CA LEU A 5 -4.89 -10.51 5.58
C LEU A 5 -5.59 -11.85 5.37
N VAL A 6 -6.57 -12.16 6.21
CA VAL A 6 -7.41 -13.36 6.07
C VAL A 6 -8.80 -12.95 5.59
N ILE A 7 -9.22 -13.50 4.45
CA ILE A 7 -10.55 -13.32 3.87
C ILE A 7 -11.24 -14.68 3.83
N ARG A 8 -12.34 -14.80 4.57
CA ARG A 8 -13.15 -16.01 4.61
C ARG A 8 -14.43 -15.80 3.83
N THR A 9 -14.70 -16.67 2.88
CA THR A 9 -16.00 -16.80 2.22
C THR A 9 -16.71 -18.06 2.74
N ARG A 10 -17.85 -18.42 2.16
CA ARG A 10 -18.56 -19.65 2.52
C ARG A 10 -17.70 -20.89 2.24
N ASP A 11 -17.04 -20.90 1.09
CA ASP A 11 -16.40 -22.09 0.53
C ASP A 11 -14.87 -22.00 0.52
N GLU A 12 -14.30 -20.80 0.73
CA GLU A 12 -12.86 -20.56 0.63
C GLU A 12 -12.30 -19.73 1.80
N LEU A 13 -11.01 -19.92 2.06
CA LEU A 13 -10.22 -19.07 2.94
C LEU A 13 -8.97 -18.60 2.19
N LEU A 14 -8.90 -17.30 1.92
CA LEU A 14 -7.72 -16.65 1.36
C LEU A 14 -6.89 -16.10 2.52
N ARG A 15 -5.63 -16.50 2.59
CA ARG A 15 -4.63 -15.95 3.52
C ARG A 15 -3.52 -15.31 2.71
N VAL A 16 -3.45 -13.99 2.72
CA VAL A 16 -2.59 -13.21 1.82
C VAL A 16 -1.54 -12.46 2.63
N ASN A 17 -0.25 -12.66 2.33
CA ASN A 17 0.82 -11.83 2.90
C ASN A 17 0.72 -10.42 2.31
N ILE A 18 0.52 -9.40 3.15
CA ILE A 18 0.31 -8.03 2.67
C ILE A 18 1.53 -7.46 1.95
N GLY A 19 2.74 -7.89 2.31
CA GLY A 19 3.97 -7.48 1.66
C GLY A 19 4.08 -7.98 0.22
N LYS A 20 3.29 -8.99 -0.17
CA LYS A 20 3.22 -9.50 -1.54
C LYS A 20 2.07 -8.89 -2.34
N ILE A 21 1.23 -8.06 -1.75
CA ILE A 21 0.13 -7.39 -2.46
C ILE A 21 0.71 -6.22 -3.25
N LEU A 22 0.43 -6.11 -4.55
CA LEU A 22 0.68 -4.89 -5.32
C LEU A 22 -0.45 -3.89 -5.11
N TYR A 23 -1.69 -4.32 -5.38
CA TYR A 23 -2.87 -3.50 -5.16
C TYR A 23 -4.15 -4.34 -5.10
N PHE A 24 -5.19 -3.70 -4.55
CA PHE A 24 -6.58 -4.07 -4.78
C PHE A 24 -7.23 -3.07 -5.73
N GLU A 25 -8.14 -3.55 -6.57
CA GLU A 25 -8.92 -2.76 -7.52
C GLU A 25 -10.40 -3.12 -7.41
N ALA A 26 -11.26 -2.10 -7.31
CA ALA A 26 -12.70 -2.27 -7.27
C ALA A 26 -13.24 -2.65 -8.65
N ASP A 27 -14.01 -3.73 -8.71
CA ASP A 27 -14.74 -4.17 -9.90
C ASP A 27 -16.22 -4.42 -9.53
N LYS A 28 -17.03 -3.36 -9.60
CA LYS A 28 -18.44 -3.36 -9.18
C LYS A 28 -18.59 -3.84 -7.72
N ALA A 29 -19.23 -5.00 -7.51
CA ALA A 29 -19.42 -5.62 -6.19
C ALA A 29 -18.25 -6.53 -5.76
N TYR A 30 -17.23 -6.64 -6.60
CA TYR A 30 -16.05 -7.48 -6.41
C TYR A 30 -14.81 -6.61 -6.22
N THR A 31 -13.73 -7.25 -5.77
CA THR A 31 -12.41 -6.63 -5.66
C THR A 31 -11.38 -7.56 -6.29
N LYS A 32 -10.63 -7.05 -7.27
CA LYS A 32 -9.46 -7.73 -7.80
C LYS A 32 -8.29 -7.51 -6.87
N LEU A 33 -7.53 -8.56 -6.60
CA LEU A 33 -6.27 -8.53 -5.87
C LEU A 33 -5.17 -8.94 -6.84
N LEU A 34 -4.14 -8.10 -7.00
CA LEU A 34 -2.93 -8.46 -7.73
C LEU A 34 -1.75 -8.62 -6.75
N LEU A 35 -1.07 -9.75 -6.84
CA LEU A 35 0.15 -10.03 -6.09
C LEU A 35 1.40 -9.70 -6.91
N SER A 36 2.53 -9.48 -6.23
CA SER A 36 3.84 -9.17 -6.82
C SER A 36 4.35 -10.25 -7.78
N GLY A 37 3.97 -11.51 -7.55
CA GLY A 37 4.25 -12.62 -8.47
C GLY A 37 3.39 -12.63 -9.74
N GLY A 38 2.49 -11.67 -9.92
CA GLY A 38 1.57 -11.58 -11.06
C GLY A 38 0.28 -12.39 -10.91
N LEU A 39 0.12 -13.16 -9.83
CA LEU A 39 -1.11 -13.90 -9.56
C LEU A 39 -2.26 -12.93 -9.20
N GLN A 40 -3.42 -13.16 -9.80
CA GLN A 40 -4.61 -12.34 -9.59
C GLN A 40 -5.75 -13.17 -9.00
N PHE A 41 -6.46 -12.59 -8.03
CA PHE A 41 -7.69 -13.14 -7.46
C PHE A 41 -8.85 -12.16 -7.65
N THR A 42 -10.07 -12.69 -7.77
CA THR A 42 -11.29 -11.89 -7.70
C THR A 42 -12.05 -12.29 -6.44
N ILE A 43 -12.26 -11.33 -5.55
CA ILE A 43 -12.91 -11.55 -4.26
C ILE A 43 -14.33 -11.01 -4.33
N SER A 44 -15.30 -11.80 -3.89
CA SER A 44 -16.73 -11.45 -3.81
C SER A 44 -17.06 -10.51 -2.65
N LEU A 45 -16.27 -9.44 -2.52
CA LEU A 45 -16.43 -8.36 -1.56
C LEU A 45 -16.10 -7.05 -2.26
N ASN A 46 -16.84 -5.99 -1.92
CA ASN A 46 -16.49 -4.65 -2.38
C ASN A 46 -15.20 -4.18 -1.68
N ILE A 47 -14.53 -3.22 -2.30
CA ILE A 47 -13.23 -2.74 -1.84
C ILE A 47 -13.27 -2.07 -0.46
N GLY A 48 -14.40 -1.46 -0.09
CA GLY A 48 -14.59 -0.85 1.24
C GLY A 48 -14.63 -1.90 2.36
N LYS A 49 -15.19 -3.09 2.10
CA LYS A 49 -15.11 -4.21 3.03
C LYS A 49 -13.68 -4.72 3.17
N ILE A 50 -12.90 -4.75 2.09
CA ILE A 50 -11.48 -5.12 2.12
C ILE A 50 -10.68 -4.12 2.97
N GLU A 51 -10.90 -2.84 2.78
CA GLU A 51 -10.30 -1.75 3.56
C GLU A 51 -10.58 -1.90 5.06
N ALA A 52 -11.86 -2.05 5.45
CA ALA A 52 -12.23 -2.26 6.85
C ALA A 52 -11.62 -3.56 7.44
N MET A 53 -11.43 -4.60 6.62
CA MET A 53 -10.77 -5.83 7.06
C MET A 53 -9.27 -5.66 7.30
N LEU A 54 -8.59 -4.87 6.47
CA LEU A 54 -7.18 -4.52 6.66
C LEU A 54 -6.98 -3.77 7.97
N GLU A 55 -7.78 -2.73 8.22
CA GLU A 55 -7.71 -1.93 9.45
C GLU A 55 -7.98 -2.77 10.70
N ARG A 56 -8.98 -3.66 10.64
CA ARG A 56 -9.36 -4.51 11.78
C ARG A 56 -8.34 -5.60 12.09
N GLN A 57 -7.78 -6.25 11.07
CA GLN A 57 -6.92 -7.42 11.25
C GLN A 57 -5.44 -7.04 11.43
N ILE A 58 -5.02 -5.88 10.92
CA ILE A 58 -3.62 -5.52 10.80
C ILE A 58 -3.45 -4.07 11.27
N THR A 59 -2.98 -3.92 12.50
CA THR A 59 -2.64 -2.62 13.09
C THR A 59 -1.62 -1.89 12.22
N GLY A 60 -1.90 -0.63 11.89
CA GLY A 60 -1.02 0.18 11.05
C GLY A 60 -1.01 -0.21 9.57
N SER A 61 -1.98 -1.00 9.10
CA SER A 61 -2.06 -1.40 7.69
C SER A 61 -2.09 -0.24 6.70
N THR A 62 -2.68 0.90 7.09
CA THR A 62 -2.72 2.14 6.28
C THR A 62 -1.35 2.72 5.96
N ALA A 63 -0.33 2.42 6.79
CA ALA A 63 1.05 2.80 6.52
C ALA A 63 1.68 2.05 5.34
N ILE A 64 1.13 0.88 4.97
CA ILE A 64 1.63 0.04 3.87
C ILE A 64 0.65 0.06 2.70
N LEU A 65 -0.64 -0.18 2.97
CA LEU A 65 -1.72 -0.27 2.00
C LEU A 65 -2.63 0.95 2.15
N SER A 66 -2.55 1.89 1.20
CA SER A 66 -3.31 3.14 1.24
C SER A 66 -4.39 3.19 0.18
N ARG A 67 -5.55 3.75 0.53
CA ARG A 67 -6.62 4.01 -0.43
C ARG A 67 -6.23 5.14 -1.38
N VAL A 68 -6.33 4.90 -2.68
CA VAL A 68 -6.04 5.87 -3.73
C VAL A 68 -7.26 6.04 -4.61
N GLY A 69 -7.92 7.19 -4.48
CA GLY A 69 -9.18 7.47 -5.16
C GLY A 69 -10.29 6.51 -4.76
N LYS A 70 -11.25 6.29 -5.66
CA LYS A 70 -12.45 5.49 -5.37
C LYS A 70 -12.24 3.99 -5.56
N SER A 71 -11.30 3.59 -6.39
CA SER A 71 -11.22 2.23 -6.91
C SER A 71 -9.99 1.44 -6.51
N HIS A 72 -8.97 2.01 -5.85
CA HIS A 72 -7.74 1.26 -5.57
C HIS A 72 -7.29 1.37 -4.12
N ILE A 73 -6.72 0.28 -3.61
CA ILE A 73 -5.85 0.27 -2.43
C ILE A 73 -4.46 -0.15 -2.92
N ILE A 74 -3.47 0.71 -2.77
CA ILE A 74 -2.12 0.53 -3.30
C ILE A 74 -1.15 0.16 -2.19
N ASN A 75 -0.25 -0.79 -2.44
CA ASN A 75 0.88 -1.03 -1.56
C ASN A 75 1.99 -0.02 -1.86
N LYS A 76 2.21 0.90 -0.92
CA LYS A 76 3.20 1.99 -1.04
C LYS A 76 4.62 1.46 -1.18
N ASN A 77 4.93 0.32 -0.58
CA ASN A 77 6.27 -0.28 -0.63
C ASN A 77 6.67 -0.75 -2.04
N HIS A 78 5.71 -0.90 -2.95
CA HIS A 78 5.96 -1.29 -4.34
C HIS A 78 5.80 -0.12 -5.31
N ILE A 79 5.61 1.12 -4.84
CA ILE A 79 5.55 2.29 -5.72
C ILE A 79 6.96 2.61 -6.21
N LEU A 80 7.16 2.52 -7.52
CA LEU A 80 8.40 2.90 -8.19
C LEU A 80 8.35 4.36 -8.68
N GLN A 81 7.21 4.79 -9.24
CA GLN A 81 7.09 6.14 -9.78
C GLN A 81 5.64 6.65 -9.69
N ILE A 82 5.48 7.89 -9.23
CA ILE A 82 4.24 8.67 -9.38
C ILE A 82 4.48 9.77 -10.41
N ASN A 83 3.74 9.76 -11.51
CA ASN A 83 3.77 10.81 -12.53
C ASN A 83 2.40 11.49 -12.62
N VAL A 84 2.25 12.57 -11.85
CA VAL A 84 1.00 13.34 -11.76
C VAL A 84 0.58 13.95 -13.11
N PRO A 85 1.46 14.61 -13.90
CA PRO A 85 1.08 15.15 -15.21
C PRO A 85 0.62 14.08 -16.22
N LYS A 86 1.28 12.91 -16.23
CA LYS A 86 0.91 11.78 -17.09
C LYS A 86 -0.18 10.89 -16.51
N GLN A 87 -0.73 11.22 -15.33
CA GLN A 87 -1.77 10.45 -14.67
C GLN A 87 -1.41 8.96 -14.46
N ARG A 88 -0.13 8.70 -14.17
CA ARG A 88 0.45 7.36 -14.17
C ARG A 88 1.09 7.01 -12.84
N LEU A 89 0.78 5.83 -12.32
CA LEU A 89 1.44 5.18 -11.19
C LEU A 89 2.14 3.92 -11.69
N LEU A 90 3.43 3.79 -11.43
CA LEU A 90 4.22 2.60 -11.77
C LEU A 90 4.57 1.85 -10.49
N LEU A 91 4.21 0.56 -10.45
CA LEU A 91 4.52 -0.35 -9.36
C LEU A 91 5.57 -1.37 -9.81
N LEU A 92 6.51 -1.71 -8.93
CA LEU A 92 7.50 -2.76 -9.14
C LEU A 92 7.81 -3.45 -7.81
N ALA A 93 7.74 -4.78 -7.79
CA ALA A 93 8.03 -5.58 -6.62
C ALA A 93 9.19 -6.53 -6.89
N GLY A 94 10.40 -6.19 -6.42
CA GLY A 94 11.63 -6.95 -6.67
C GLY A 94 11.88 -7.17 -8.17
N GLU A 95 12.26 -8.38 -8.54
CA GLU A 95 12.49 -8.82 -9.94
C GLU A 95 11.19 -9.06 -10.75
N GLY A 96 10.04 -8.61 -10.24
CA GLY A 96 8.75 -8.74 -10.93
C GLY A 96 8.64 -7.86 -12.18
N LYS A 97 7.57 -8.05 -12.95
CA LYS A 97 7.27 -7.15 -14.08
C LYS A 97 6.71 -5.82 -13.55
N PRO A 98 7.16 -4.66 -14.08
CA PRO A 98 6.54 -3.39 -13.75
C PRO A 98 5.05 -3.39 -14.12
N ARG A 99 4.23 -2.81 -13.26
CA ARG A 99 2.79 -2.69 -13.46
C ARG A 99 2.40 -1.22 -13.47
N GLU A 100 1.91 -0.78 -14.62
CA GLU A 100 1.42 0.58 -14.83
C GLU A 100 -0.09 0.65 -14.53
N LEU A 101 -0.48 1.67 -13.78
CA LEU A 101 -1.87 2.03 -13.47
C LEU A 101 -2.14 3.49 -13.83
N THR A 102 -3.33 3.76 -14.37
CA THR A 102 -3.77 5.11 -14.72
C THR A 102 -4.74 5.62 -13.67
N PHE A 103 -4.50 6.82 -13.16
CA PHE A 103 -5.33 7.46 -12.14
C PHE A 103 -5.64 8.91 -12.49
N PRO A 104 -6.79 9.46 -12.06
CA PRO A 104 -7.02 10.90 -12.15
C PRO A 104 -5.93 11.69 -11.41
N ARG A 105 -5.78 12.96 -11.81
CA ARG A 105 -4.71 13.84 -11.30
C ARG A 105 -4.78 14.01 -9.78
N GLU A 106 -5.97 14.28 -9.24
CA GLU A 106 -6.15 14.61 -7.82
C GLU A 106 -5.73 13.45 -6.88
N PRO A 107 -6.22 12.20 -7.04
CA PRO A 107 -5.74 11.09 -6.22
C PRO A 107 -4.23 10.86 -6.24
N LEU A 108 -3.59 11.00 -7.40
CA LEU A 108 -2.12 10.85 -7.49
C LEU A 108 -1.39 11.99 -6.81
N LYS A 109 -1.91 13.21 -6.91
CA LYS A 109 -1.35 14.37 -6.23
C LYS A 109 -1.40 14.17 -4.71
N THR A 110 -2.55 13.77 -4.17
CA THR A 110 -2.71 13.47 -2.75
C THR A 110 -1.79 12.33 -2.30
N LEU A 111 -1.66 11.26 -3.08
CA LEU A 111 -0.75 10.16 -2.76
C LEU A 111 0.71 10.63 -2.71
N LYS A 112 1.15 11.42 -3.71
CA LYS A 112 2.50 11.98 -3.76
C LYS A 112 2.78 12.87 -2.55
N GLU A 113 1.88 13.81 -2.25
CA GLU A 113 2.03 14.72 -1.11
C GLU A 113 2.07 13.97 0.24
N SER A 114 1.28 12.91 0.39
CA SER A 114 1.31 12.05 1.58
C SER A 114 2.68 11.41 1.77
N MET A 115 3.27 10.87 0.70
CA MET A 115 4.59 10.23 0.77
C MET A 115 5.71 11.22 1.04
N GLU A 116 5.62 12.44 0.47
CA GLU A 116 6.58 13.51 0.74
C GLU A 116 6.56 13.93 2.22
N ARG A 117 5.36 14.08 2.81
CA ARG A 117 5.22 14.38 4.25
C ARG A 117 5.73 13.24 5.15
N GLU A 118 5.47 12.00 4.78
CA GLU A 118 5.97 10.82 5.51
C GLU A 118 7.52 10.77 5.50
N LEU A 119 8.14 11.19 4.39
CA LEU A 119 9.59 11.31 4.29
C LEU A 119 10.13 12.40 5.22
N GLU A 120 9.56 13.61 5.16
CA GLU A 120 9.96 14.74 6.04
C GLU A 120 9.88 14.37 7.52
N GLN A 121 8.80 13.70 7.95
CA GLN A 121 8.64 13.23 9.34
C GLN A 121 9.68 12.19 9.73
N THR A 122 10.05 11.31 8.80
CA THR A 122 11.06 10.27 9.03
C THR A 122 12.45 10.89 9.15
N GLU A 123 12.77 11.89 8.33
CA GLU A 123 14.04 12.62 8.39
C GLU A 123 14.22 13.37 9.72
N VAL A 124 13.18 14.06 10.20
CA VAL A 124 13.20 14.75 11.51
C VAL A 124 13.43 13.77 12.66
N ARG A 125 12.67 12.67 12.70
CA ARG A 125 12.83 11.66 13.76
C ARG A 125 14.24 11.07 13.78
N ASN A 126 14.81 10.78 12.61
CA ASN A 126 16.15 10.23 12.51
C ASN A 126 17.22 11.25 12.96
N GLN A 127 17.00 12.55 12.76
CA GLN A 127 17.89 13.59 13.29
C GLN A 127 17.86 13.65 14.81
N GLU A 128 16.67 13.67 15.42
CA GLU A 128 16.50 13.67 16.88
C GLU A 128 17.13 12.42 17.54
N GLU A 129 16.97 11.24 16.93
CA GLU A 129 17.57 10.00 17.40
C GLU A 129 19.11 10.02 17.34
N ASN A 130 19.69 10.57 16.27
CA ASN A 130 21.15 10.69 16.14
C ASN A 130 21.72 11.68 17.15
N GLU A 131 21.06 12.84 17.34
CA GLU A 131 21.48 13.82 18.34
C GLU A 131 21.44 13.22 19.75
N ALA A 132 20.35 12.53 20.12
CA ALA A 132 20.23 11.90 21.43
C ALA A 132 21.32 10.85 21.73
N GLN A 133 21.77 10.10 20.71
CA GLN A 133 22.85 9.12 20.85
C GLN A 133 24.23 9.76 21.06
N ASP A 134 24.49 10.94 20.48
CA ASP A 134 25.74 11.66 20.67
C ASP A 134 25.87 12.21 22.11
N TRP A 135 24.78 12.62 22.75
CA TRP A 135 24.79 13.09 24.15
C TRP A 135 24.99 11.97 25.18
N GLU A 136 24.59 10.73 24.89
CA GLU A 136 24.77 9.58 25.80
C GLU A 136 26.19 8.97 25.71
N GLY A 137 26.97 9.30 24.68
CA GLY A 137 28.35 8.82 24.47
C GLY A 137 29.46 9.64 25.12
N GLU A 138 29.15 10.82 25.67
CA GLU A 138 30.12 11.73 26.30
C GLU A 138 30.17 11.63 27.85
N GLY A 139 29.48 10.64 28.45
CA GLY A 139 29.37 10.42 29.90
C GLY A 139 30.27 9.32 30.48
#